data_AF-A0ABD0PNN8-F1
#
_entry.id   AF-A0ABD0PNN8-F1
#
_cell.length_a   1.000
_cell.length_b   1.000
_cell.length_c   1.000
_cell.angle_alpha   90.00
_cell.angle_beta   90.00
_cell.angle_gamma   90.00
#
_symmetry.space_group_name_H-M   'P 1'
#
loop_
_entity.id
_entity.type
_entity.pdbx_description
1 polymer ?
#
loop_
_entity_poly.entity_id
_entity_poly.type
_entity_poly.pdbx_seq_one_letter_code
_entity_poly.pdbx_strand_id
1 'polypeptide(L)'
;FEEVSEVLHTSGFSCVKSVGQLEGRTFCKDPHCHDLLVFPSSVKSELTNTRLLSDGRLVIQDKSCCVGPWALRPLLADGGDVLMTGCFSAQTVAHVAAVAASAHTQAETHTTVIVCLGEEAQSQTDELQNTLTKLGCK
;
A
#
# COMPACT_ATOMS: atom_id res chain seq x y z
N PHE A 1 -1.55 -11.44 1.09
CA PHE A 1 -0.16 -11.96 1.17
C PHE A 1 0.01 -13.25 0.37
N GLU A 2 -0.79 -14.29 0.61
CA GLU A 2 -0.64 -15.61 -0.05
C GLU A 2 -0.64 -15.51 -1.59
N GLU A 3 -1.66 -14.88 -2.17
CA GLU A 3 -1.76 -14.70 -3.64
C GLU A 3 -0.56 -13.94 -4.23
N VAL A 4 -0.13 -12.85 -3.59
CA VAL A 4 1.05 -12.06 -4.02
C VAL A 4 2.31 -12.92 -3.94
N SER A 5 2.47 -13.71 -2.88
CA SER A 5 3.62 -14.60 -2.69
C SER A 5 3.67 -15.71 -3.75
N GLU A 6 2.52 -16.26 -4.13
CA GLU A 6 2.42 -17.29 -5.18
C GLU A 6 2.85 -16.74 -6.55
N VAL A 7 2.39 -15.54 -6.92
CA VAL A 7 2.79 -14.88 -8.17
C VAL A 7 4.30 -14.59 -8.18
N LEU A 8 4.85 -14.11 -7.06
CA LEU A 8 6.29 -13.88 -6.91
C LEU A 8 7.09 -15.18 -7.05
N HIS A 9 6.66 -16.27 -6.40
CA HIS A 9 7.31 -17.57 -6.52
C HIS A 9 7.27 -18.13 -7.94
N THR A 10 6.12 -18.04 -8.61
CA THR A 10 5.97 -18.44 -10.02
C THR A 10 6.84 -17.60 -10.95
N SER A 11 7.11 -16.34 -10.57
CA SER A 11 8.02 -15.43 -11.27
C SER A 11 9.50 -15.65 -10.90
N GLY A 12 9.83 -16.67 -10.11
CA GLY A 12 11.20 -17.04 -9.75
C GLY A 12 11.78 -16.25 -8.57
N PHE A 13 10.95 -15.59 -7.77
CA PHE A 13 11.39 -14.98 -6.51
C PHE A 13 11.34 -15.97 -5.34
N SER A 14 12.20 -15.79 -4.35
CA SER A 14 12.21 -16.57 -3.11
C SER A 14 12.04 -15.68 -1.88
N CYS A 15 11.33 -16.19 -0.87
CA CYS A 15 11.11 -15.48 0.38
C CYS A 15 12.26 -15.77 1.36
N VAL A 16 12.88 -14.73 1.90
CA VAL A 16 13.94 -14.80 2.92
C VAL A 16 13.43 -14.27 4.27
N LYS A 17 14.20 -14.51 5.33
CA LYS A 17 13.71 -14.22 6.70
C LYS A 17 13.86 -12.76 7.11
N SER A 18 14.78 -12.02 6.49
CA SER A 18 15.08 -10.65 6.91
C SER A 18 15.72 -9.83 5.79
N VAL A 19 15.70 -8.50 5.96
CA VAL A 19 16.32 -7.53 5.05
C VAL A 19 17.82 -7.81 4.84
N GLY A 20 18.53 -8.31 5.86
CA GLY A 20 19.96 -8.63 5.76
C GLY A 20 20.28 -9.83 4.85
N GLN A 21 19.26 -10.57 4.41
CA GLN A 21 19.39 -11.70 3.47
C GLN A 21 18.91 -11.34 2.06
N LEU A 22 18.56 -10.08 1.81
CA LEU A 22 18.05 -9.66 0.51
C LEU A 22 19.18 -9.54 -0.50
N GLU A 23 19.12 -10.37 -1.52
CA GLU A 23 19.98 -10.38 -2.70
C GLU A 23 19.21 -10.91 -3.92
N GLY A 24 19.57 -10.45 -5.13
CA GLY A 24 18.95 -10.93 -6.37
C GLY A 24 17.42 -10.95 -6.31
N ARG A 25 16.80 -12.07 -6.72
CA ARG A 25 15.35 -12.28 -6.71
C ARG A 25 14.83 -12.78 -5.36
N THR A 26 15.15 -12.08 -4.29
CA THR A 26 14.61 -12.38 -2.95
C THR A 26 13.67 -11.27 -2.48
N PHE A 27 12.79 -11.63 -1.55
CA PHE A 27 11.93 -10.68 -0.85
C PHE A 27 11.67 -11.14 0.58
N CYS A 28 11.26 -10.22 1.45
CA CYS A 28 10.79 -10.58 2.78
C CYS A 28 9.66 -9.66 3.22
N LYS A 29 8.94 -10.03 4.28
CA LYS A 29 8.02 -9.10 4.95
C LYS A 29 8.80 -8.08 5.77
N ASP A 30 8.27 -6.88 5.90
CA ASP A 30 8.74 -5.93 6.89
C ASP A 30 8.29 -6.38 8.31
N PRO A 31 9.16 -6.26 9.33
CA PRO A 31 8.80 -6.65 10.70
C PRO A 31 7.84 -5.67 11.41
N HIS A 32 7.67 -4.45 10.91
CA HIS A 32 6.86 -3.41 11.57
C HIS A 32 5.55 -3.11 10.83
N CYS A 33 5.53 -3.26 9.51
CA CYS A 33 4.36 -3.00 8.65
C CYS A 33 3.95 -4.31 7.95
N HIS A 34 2.86 -4.95 8.40
CA HIS A 34 2.55 -6.34 7.99
C HIS A 34 2.08 -6.50 6.54
N ASP A 35 1.72 -5.42 5.86
CA ASP A 35 1.36 -5.40 4.43
C ASP A 35 2.55 -5.06 3.51
N LEU A 36 3.72 -4.78 4.09
CA LEU A 36 4.89 -4.34 3.34
C LEU A 36 5.80 -5.52 2.98
N LEU A 37 6.19 -5.58 1.72
CA LEU A 37 7.23 -6.46 1.21
C LEU A 37 8.47 -5.63 0.85
N VAL A 38 9.64 -6.16 1.21
CA VAL A 38 10.93 -5.52 0.94
C VAL A 38 11.68 -6.33 -0.11
N PHE A 39 12.23 -5.62 -1.10
CA PHE A 39 12.97 -6.18 -2.22
C PHE A 39 14.29 -5.43 -2.39
N PRO A 40 15.34 -6.06 -2.95
CA PRO A 40 16.49 -5.34 -3.49
C PRO A 40 16.06 -4.30 -4.53
N SER A 41 16.70 -3.12 -4.57
CA SER A 41 16.35 -2.09 -5.55
C SER A 41 16.58 -2.54 -7.01
N SER A 42 17.48 -3.50 -7.22
CA SER A 42 17.83 -4.06 -8.53
C SER A 42 16.69 -4.79 -9.22
N VAL A 43 15.70 -5.32 -8.49
CA VAL A 43 14.61 -6.14 -9.06
C VAL A 43 13.37 -5.33 -9.44
N LYS A 44 13.41 -4.00 -9.35
CA LYS A 44 12.25 -3.12 -9.62
C LYS A 44 11.68 -3.34 -11.03
N SER A 45 12.52 -3.48 -12.04
CA SER A 45 12.11 -3.74 -13.43
C SER A 45 11.57 -5.17 -13.63
N GLU A 46 11.95 -6.11 -12.78
CA GLU A 46 11.45 -7.48 -12.83
C GLU A 46 10.05 -7.56 -12.20
N LEU A 47 9.81 -6.80 -11.13
CA LEU A 47 8.48 -6.68 -10.51
C LEU A 47 7.43 -6.14 -11.48
N THR A 48 7.80 -5.20 -12.37
CA THR A 48 6.87 -4.70 -13.41
C THR A 48 6.40 -5.78 -14.39
N ASN A 49 7.12 -6.91 -14.50
CA ASN A 49 6.73 -8.01 -15.38
C ASN A 49 5.71 -8.97 -14.75
N THR A 50 5.49 -8.91 -13.43
CA THR A 50 4.65 -9.85 -12.66
C THR A 50 3.15 -9.51 -12.66
N ARG A 51 2.73 -8.44 -13.36
CA ARG A 51 1.40 -7.80 -13.31
C ARG A 51 0.95 -7.28 -11.93
N LEU A 52 1.62 -7.66 -10.84
CA LEU A 52 1.28 -7.23 -9.48
C LEU A 52 1.15 -5.70 -9.34
N LEU A 53 1.99 -4.94 -10.06
CA LEU A 53 1.92 -3.48 -10.08
C LEU A 53 0.80 -2.94 -10.99
N SER A 54 0.58 -3.53 -12.17
CA SER A 54 -0.47 -3.09 -13.10
C SER A 54 -1.87 -3.38 -12.56
N ASP A 55 -2.00 -4.46 -11.80
CA ASP A 55 -3.26 -4.94 -11.25
C ASP A 55 -3.55 -4.32 -9.86
N GLY A 56 -2.71 -3.37 -9.41
CA GLY A 56 -2.86 -2.69 -8.12
C GLY A 56 -2.67 -3.61 -6.91
N ARG A 57 -2.14 -4.83 -7.08
CA ARG A 57 -1.87 -5.79 -6.00
C ARG A 57 -0.63 -5.42 -5.18
N LEU A 58 0.31 -4.70 -5.80
CA LEU A 58 1.46 -4.08 -5.16
C LEU A 58 1.54 -2.60 -5.52
N VAL A 59 2.01 -1.82 -4.56
CA VAL A 59 2.34 -0.39 -4.74
C VAL A 59 3.77 -0.18 -4.26
N ILE A 60 4.59 0.49 -5.07
CA ILE A 60 5.94 0.86 -4.68
C ILE A 60 5.86 2.13 -3.85
N GLN A 61 6.33 2.07 -2.61
CA GLN A 61 6.33 3.20 -1.69
C GLN A 61 7.58 3.15 -0.80
N ASP A 62 8.15 4.31 -0.49
CA ASP A 62 9.19 4.44 0.51
C ASP A 62 8.67 4.03 1.89
N LYS A 63 9.47 3.25 2.63
CA LYS A 63 9.09 2.74 3.96
C LYS A 63 8.66 3.84 4.93
N SER A 64 9.25 5.04 4.84
CA SER A 64 8.89 6.18 5.69
C SER A 64 7.42 6.59 5.52
N CYS A 65 6.85 6.42 4.33
CA CYS A 65 5.45 6.75 4.05
C CYS A 65 4.48 5.66 4.53
N CYS A 66 4.99 4.47 4.87
CA CYS A 66 4.19 3.33 5.34
C CYS A 66 3.97 3.33 6.86
N VAL A 67 4.86 3.97 7.61
CA VAL A 67 4.81 3.99 9.09
C VAL A 67 3.57 4.74 9.59
N GLY A 68 3.23 5.87 8.98
CA GLY A 68 2.05 6.67 9.34
C GLY A 68 0.74 5.88 9.22
N PRO A 69 0.43 5.29 8.04
CA PRO A 69 -0.72 4.41 7.87
C PRO A 69 -0.79 3.29 8.91
N TRP A 70 0.32 2.59 9.20
CA TRP A 70 0.31 1.53 10.20
C TRP A 70 0.12 2.02 11.64
N ALA A 71 0.69 3.17 11.98
CA ALA A 71 0.52 3.78 13.29
C ALA A 71 -0.93 4.23 13.55
N LEU A 72 -1.70 4.49 12.48
CA LEU A 72 -3.13 4.80 12.57
C LEU A 72 -3.96 3.59 13.00
N ARG A 73 -3.62 2.38 12.54
CA ARG A 73 -4.42 1.15 12.73
C ARG A 73 -4.95 0.94 14.16
N PRO A 74 -4.14 1.01 15.24
CA PRO A 74 -4.64 0.81 16.61
C PRO A 74 -5.48 1.97 17.15
N LEU A 75 -5.48 3.13 16.48
CA LEU A 75 -6.23 4.32 16.88
C LEU A 75 -7.62 4.41 16.22
N LEU A 76 -7.90 3.55 15.24
CA LEU A 76 -9.17 3.54 14.53
C LEU A 76 -10.27 2.94 15.41
N ALA A 77 -11.29 3.75 15.70
CA ALA A 77 -12.53 3.28 16.28
C ALA A 77 -13.33 2.48 15.25
N ASP A 78 -14.13 1.52 15.69
CA ASP A 78 -14.99 0.73 14.80
C ASP A 78 -15.93 1.62 13.98
N GLY A 79 -15.81 1.55 12.65
CA GLY A 79 -16.56 2.41 11.72
C GLY A 79 -16.15 3.88 11.74
N GLY A 80 -14.99 4.21 12.29
CA GLY A 80 -14.47 5.58 12.32
C GLY A 80 -13.90 5.99 10.97
N ASP A 81 -14.27 7.19 10.52
CA ASP A 81 -13.71 7.82 9.32
C ASP A 81 -12.32 8.40 9.58
N VAL A 82 -11.54 8.54 8.51
CA VAL A 82 -10.19 9.11 8.54
C VAL A 82 -10.15 10.40 7.75
N LEU A 83 -9.76 11.49 8.41
CA LEU A 83 -9.48 12.76 7.73
C LEU A 83 -7.98 12.90 7.48
N MET A 84 -7.59 13.02 6.22
CA MET A 84 -6.21 13.31 5.80
C MET A 84 -6.10 14.77 5.37
N THR A 85 -5.37 15.57 6.13
CA THR A 85 -5.11 16.99 5.83
C THR A 85 -3.68 17.21 5.39
N GLY A 86 -3.46 17.84 4.23
CA GLY A 86 -2.13 18.12 3.68
C GLY A 86 -1.91 17.45 2.32
N CYS A 87 -0.68 17.57 1.80
CA CYS A 87 -0.33 17.04 0.49
C CYS A 87 0.15 15.59 0.60
N PHE A 88 -0.62 14.65 0.04
CA PHE A 88 -0.30 13.23 0.05
C PHE A 88 -0.35 12.66 -1.37
N SER A 89 0.50 11.68 -1.63
CA SER A 89 0.40 10.90 -2.87
C SER A 89 -0.82 9.98 -2.84
N ALA A 90 -1.35 9.64 -4.02
CA ALA A 90 -2.42 8.66 -4.18
C ALA A 90 -2.09 7.31 -3.51
N GLN A 91 -0.84 6.88 -3.58
CA GLN A 91 -0.34 5.68 -2.93
C GLN A 91 -0.47 5.75 -1.41
N THR A 92 -0.20 6.92 -0.81
CA THR A 92 -0.31 7.11 0.64
C THR A 92 -1.77 7.10 1.08
N VAL A 93 -2.64 7.78 0.33
CA VAL A 93 -4.09 7.77 0.59
C VAL A 93 -4.67 6.36 0.45
N ALA A 94 -4.32 5.63 -0.61
CA ALA A 94 -4.74 4.24 -0.81
C ALA A 94 -4.24 3.30 0.29
N HIS A 95 -3.01 3.52 0.78
CA HIS A 95 -2.46 2.76 1.90
C HIS A 95 -3.25 3.02 3.20
N VAL A 96 -3.58 4.28 3.50
CA VAL A 96 -4.46 4.61 4.64
C VAL A 96 -5.83 3.93 4.50
N ALA A 97 -6.43 3.97 3.31
CA ALA A 97 -7.71 3.31 3.05
C ALA A 97 -7.63 1.79 3.26
N ALA A 98 -6.58 1.14 2.77
CA ALA A 98 -6.37 -0.30 2.94
C ALA A 98 -6.17 -0.68 4.41
N VAL A 99 -5.37 0.09 5.16
CA VAL A 99 -5.16 -0.14 6.60
C VAL A 99 -6.47 0.04 7.35
N ALA A 100 -7.21 1.11 7.08
CA ALA A 100 -8.48 1.40 7.73
C ALA A 100 -9.53 0.31 7.48
N ALA A 101 -9.68 -0.12 6.22
CA ALA A 101 -10.56 -1.23 5.86
C ALA A 101 -10.15 -2.55 6.55
N SER A 102 -8.85 -2.76 6.83
CA SER A 102 -8.35 -3.97 7.47
C SER A 102 -8.39 -3.95 9.01
N ALA A 103 -8.71 -2.80 9.63
CA ALA A 103 -8.70 -2.62 11.07
C ALA A 103 -9.93 -3.25 11.74
N HIS A 104 -11.06 -3.32 11.02
CA HIS A 104 -12.33 -3.77 11.57
C HIS A 104 -12.55 -5.27 11.40
N THR A 105 -13.08 -5.90 12.45
CA THR A 105 -13.40 -7.35 12.46
C THR A 105 -14.85 -7.64 12.09
N GLN A 106 -15.70 -6.61 12.04
CA GLN A 106 -17.12 -6.71 11.73
C GLN A 106 -17.37 -6.35 10.27
N ALA A 107 -18.10 -7.21 9.57
CA ALA A 107 -18.29 -7.14 8.12
C ALA A 107 -19.12 -5.93 7.62
N GLU A 108 -19.72 -5.14 8.51
CA GLU A 108 -20.69 -4.10 8.15
C GLU A 108 -20.25 -2.66 8.46
N THR A 109 -19.06 -2.45 9.04
CA THR A 109 -18.57 -1.09 9.29
C THR A 109 -17.85 -0.56 8.06
N HIS A 110 -18.42 0.46 7.42
CA HIS A 110 -17.79 1.20 6.33
C HIS A 110 -16.91 2.32 6.90
N THR A 111 -15.66 2.40 6.46
CA THR A 111 -14.74 3.49 6.80
C THR A 111 -14.49 4.35 5.58
N THR A 112 -14.64 5.67 5.70
CA THR A 112 -14.33 6.61 4.64
C THR A 112 -13.03 7.35 4.93
N VAL A 113 -12.16 7.42 3.92
CA VAL A 113 -10.98 8.30 3.94
C VAL A 113 -11.34 9.59 3.22
N ILE A 114 -11.39 10.69 3.96
CA ILE A 114 -11.67 12.03 3.46
C ILE A 114 -10.34 12.75 3.29
N VAL A 115 -10.04 13.20 2.07
CA VAL A 115 -8.79 13.90 1.76
C VAL A 115 -9.06 15.39 1.54
N CYS A 116 -8.44 16.23 2.36
CA CYS A 116 -8.44 17.67 2.19
C CYS A 116 -7.20 18.09 1.38
N LEU A 117 -7.41 18.23 0.08
CA LEU A 117 -6.48 18.92 -0.82
C LEU A 117 -6.64 20.41 -0.56
N GLY A 118 -5.54 21.15 -0.41
CA GLY A 118 -5.58 22.59 -0.18
C GLY A 118 -6.10 23.36 -1.40
N GLU A 119 -5.59 24.58 -1.63
CA GLU A 119 -5.77 25.26 -2.93
C GLU A 119 -4.92 24.57 -4.01
N GLU A 120 -5.24 23.31 -4.32
CA GLU A 120 -4.62 22.56 -5.42
C GLU A 120 -5.33 22.85 -6.74
N ALA A 121 -4.58 22.81 -7.84
CA ALA A 121 -5.17 22.95 -9.17
C ALA A 121 -6.07 21.74 -9.47
N GLN A 122 -7.20 21.96 -10.15
CA GLN A 122 -8.16 20.89 -10.52
C GLN A 122 -7.47 19.68 -11.18
N SER A 123 -6.43 19.90 -11.99
CA SER A 123 -5.67 18.83 -12.64
C SER A 123 -4.98 17.89 -11.65
N GLN A 124 -4.54 18.37 -10.49
CA GLN A 124 -3.90 17.56 -9.45
C GLN A 124 -4.94 16.68 -8.75
N THR A 125 -6.11 17.25 -8.45
CA THR A 125 -7.27 16.52 -7.93
C THR A 125 -7.70 15.39 -8.87
N ASP A 126 -7.78 15.67 -10.17
CA ASP A 126 -8.17 14.67 -11.17
C ASP A 126 -7.11 13.56 -11.30
N GLU A 127 -5.82 13.89 -11.27
CA GLU A 127 -4.74 12.90 -11.29
C GLU A 127 -4.75 11.98 -10.06
N LEU A 128 -4.99 12.57 -8.88
CA LEU A 128 -5.15 11.84 -7.63
C LEU A 128 -6.34 10.87 -7.72
N GLN A 129 -7.52 11.36 -8.11
CA GLN A 129 -8.73 10.55 -8.23
C GLN A 129 -8.56 9.41 -9.24
N ASN A 130 -7.92 9.68 -10.39
CA ASN A 130 -7.65 8.67 -11.40
C ASN A 130 -6.72 7.57 -10.87
N THR A 131 -5.70 7.94 -10.10
CA THR A 131 -4.76 6.98 -9.52
C THR A 131 -5.43 6.15 -8.42
N LEU A 132 -6.22 6.77 -7.55
CA LEU A 132 -7.00 6.09 -6.51
C LEU A 132 -7.98 5.08 -7.11
N THR A 133 -8.68 5.46 -8.18
CA THR A 133 -9.60 4.57 -8.90
C THR A 133 -8.87 3.33 -9.45
N LYS A 134 -7.67 3.50 -10.00
CA LYS A 134 -6.83 2.38 -10.48
C LYS A 134 -6.38 1.45 -9.36
N LEU A 135 -6.19 1.98 -8.15
CA LEU A 135 -5.84 1.22 -6.95
C LEU A 135 -7.07 0.59 -6.26
N GLY A 136 -8.27 0.78 -6.81
CA GLY A 136 -9.51 0.20 -6.28
C GLY A 136 -10.16 1.00 -5.16
N CYS A 137 -9.67 2.21 -4.86
CA CYS A 137 -10.36 3.15 -3.97
C CYS A 137 -11.55 3.78 -4.71
N LYS A 138 -12.68 3.94 -4.01
CA LYS A 138 -13.93 4.52 -4.55
C LYS A 138 -14.31 5.77 -3.78
#